data_AF-A0AA90QMY5-F1
#
_entry.id   AF-A0AA90QMY5-F1
#
_cell.length_a   1.000
_cell.length_b   1.000
_cell.length_c   1.000
_cell.angle_alpha   90.00
_cell.angle_beta   90.00
_cell.angle_gamma   90.00
#
_symmetry.space_group_name_H-M   'P 1'
#
loop_
_entity.id
_entity.type
_entity.pdbx_description
1 polymer ?
#
loop_
_entity_poly.entity_id
_entity_poly.type
_entity_poly.pdbx_seq_one_letter_code
_entity_poly.pdbx_strand_id
1 'polypeptide(L)'
;MAADSVHAMRHADGYGALVRAINARFNSLAGPVFRTDASGLYETYRASFTDPDVRQQHSCACCRTFIERFGGLATVGDDGMPVSAIWDPDAAPAPYRAVVDTLGRRVSQARIAMLFLSSETRYGKAASGPWQHLAIEPAAVFKSVGLHNAWQTACARREAYASVLRALRQYSAPVCAAALRLLNGGTLLTPEAALGQARFLVELHAARDAVSGQQQDNLTYRMVATAPIGFCHPRSSMIATLLDDIIAGKSSAETAAGWAARMDVLQYQRPQAAPTAGAIKAAEAAFEKLGVVPALRRRFATMADIQETVWLPRAPAASASPNDALPPAAPIVMTLEAFRRTVLPAAERIEMAAPAGKQPFVAFTSAMHADARPILQWDRPERRNPVAWYTYSTGSLPAEFNLSGSYYEVTAIILPPWAWAGRTHPQLGEHLAFLLKDARDLRGCEEHSALFPVNMKSELREFRSTIEAFSKANALAGFGEDNVAGLALTEGHPCDVCLRVTSNGQASEYQLDRWD
;
A
#
# COMPACT_ATOMS: atom_id res chain seq x y z
N MET A 1 17.50 -15.32 56.28
CA MET A 1 16.35 -14.85 57.07
C MET A 1 15.75 -13.52 56.60
N ALA A 2 16.53 -12.49 56.17
CA ALA A 2 15.94 -11.22 55.68
C ALA A 2 15.34 -11.27 54.25
N ALA A 3 15.86 -12.13 53.37
CA ALA A 3 15.33 -12.28 52.00
C ALA A 3 13.97 -13.01 51.98
N ASP A 4 13.82 -14.04 52.82
CA ASP A 4 12.58 -14.84 52.88
C ASP A 4 11.41 -14.05 53.50
N SER A 5 11.69 -13.17 54.48
CA SER A 5 10.67 -12.30 55.08
C SER A 5 10.18 -11.22 54.12
N VAL A 6 11.08 -10.57 53.38
CA VAL A 6 10.71 -9.56 52.37
C VAL A 6 9.99 -10.20 51.18
N HIS A 7 10.31 -11.45 50.82
CA HIS A 7 9.57 -12.21 49.80
C HIS A 7 8.15 -12.53 50.26
N ALA A 8 7.96 -13.00 51.50
CA ALA A 8 6.64 -13.23 52.08
C ALA A 8 5.80 -11.93 52.18
N MET A 9 6.44 -10.80 52.51
CA MET A 9 5.78 -9.48 52.56
C MET A 9 5.31 -8.98 51.19
N ARG A 10 6.09 -9.20 50.11
CA ARG A 10 5.67 -8.85 48.74
C ARG A 10 4.53 -9.71 48.18
N HIS A 11 4.35 -10.93 48.70
CA HIS A 11 3.15 -11.72 48.39
C HIS A 11 1.92 -11.18 49.13
N ALA A 12 2.10 -10.61 50.32
CA ALA A 12 1.03 -10.04 51.13
C ALA A 12 0.59 -8.63 50.70
N ASP A 13 1.46 -7.84 50.05
CA ASP A 13 1.17 -6.46 49.63
C ASP A 13 0.44 -6.33 48.28
N GLY A 14 0.22 -7.44 47.57
CA GLY A 14 -0.46 -7.46 46.26
C GLY A 14 0.44 -7.14 45.06
N TYR A 15 1.78 -7.16 45.19
CA TYR A 15 2.72 -6.85 44.11
C TYR A 15 2.49 -7.71 42.85
N GLY A 16 2.26 -9.02 43.02
CA GLY A 16 1.95 -9.91 41.90
C GLY A 16 0.65 -9.54 41.17
N ALA A 17 -0.34 -8.98 41.87
CA ALA A 17 -1.56 -8.48 41.26
C ALA A 17 -1.31 -7.17 40.49
N LEU A 18 -0.42 -6.30 40.97
CA LEU A 18 0.02 -5.12 40.22
C LEU A 18 0.70 -5.52 38.89
N VAL A 19 1.62 -6.49 38.93
CA VAL A 19 2.30 -6.96 37.70
C VAL A 19 1.29 -7.52 36.70
N ARG A 20 0.31 -8.31 37.16
CA ARG A 20 -0.78 -8.81 36.30
C ARG A 20 -1.64 -7.68 35.73
N ALA A 21 -1.99 -6.67 36.52
CA ALA A 21 -2.76 -5.52 36.06
C ALA A 21 -2.02 -4.73 34.96
N ILE A 22 -0.71 -4.48 35.15
CA ILE A 22 0.15 -3.84 34.14
C ILE A 22 0.18 -4.64 32.84
N ASN A 23 0.38 -5.96 32.94
CA ASN A 23 0.42 -6.83 31.78
C ASN A 23 -0.93 -6.88 31.05
N ALA A 24 -2.04 -6.98 31.80
CA ALA A 24 -3.39 -7.01 31.24
C ALA A 24 -3.73 -5.70 30.53
N ARG A 25 -3.43 -4.55 31.15
CA ARG A 25 -3.66 -3.24 30.56
C ARG A 25 -2.89 -3.07 29.26
N PHE A 26 -1.59 -3.35 29.24
CA PHE A 26 -0.79 -3.16 28.04
C PHE A 26 -1.34 -3.99 26.86
N ASN A 27 -1.78 -5.22 27.15
CA ASN A 27 -2.34 -6.13 26.16
C ASN A 27 -3.79 -5.81 25.77
N SER A 28 -4.51 -4.96 26.52
CA SER A 28 -5.84 -4.48 26.17
C SER A 28 -5.82 -3.19 25.33
N LEU A 29 -4.66 -2.58 25.12
CA LEU A 29 -4.55 -1.33 24.37
C LEU A 29 -4.93 -1.54 22.91
N ALA A 30 -5.74 -0.61 22.39
CA ALA A 30 -6.01 -0.49 20.97
C ALA A 30 -5.23 0.70 20.38
N GLY A 31 -4.64 0.50 19.20
CA GLY A 31 -3.94 1.55 18.47
C GLY A 31 -2.46 1.72 18.83
N PRO A 32 -1.82 2.80 18.35
CA PRO A 32 -0.38 3.01 18.51
C PRO A 32 0.00 3.38 19.94
N VAL A 33 1.11 2.82 20.41
CA VAL A 33 1.74 3.17 21.69
C VAL A 33 2.92 4.10 21.41
N PHE A 34 3.12 5.11 22.26
CA PHE A 34 4.14 6.13 22.12
C PHE A 34 5.05 6.16 23.34
N ARG A 35 6.31 6.55 23.12
CA ARG A 35 7.20 7.02 24.20
C ARG A 35 6.91 8.49 24.47
N THR A 36 6.83 8.84 25.74
CA THR A 36 6.79 10.24 26.20
C THR A 36 8.17 10.72 26.63
N ASP A 37 8.30 12.02 26.92
CA ASP A 37 9.46 12.61 27.58
C ASP A 37 9.37 12.60 29.12
N ALA A 38 8.44 11.81 29.69
CA ALA A 38 8.32 11.64 31.13
C ALA A 38 9.63 11.13 31.75
N SER A 39 10.28 11.97 32.53
CA SER A 39 11.52 11.66 33.26
C SER A 39 11.24 11.47 34.75
N GLY A 40 12.21 10.92 35.50
CA GLY A 40 12.13 10.84 36.97
C GLY A 40 11.02 9.90 37.50
N LEU A 41 10.53 8.97 36.67
CA LEU A 41 9.42 8.09 37.03
C LEU A 41 9.80 7.10 38.16
N TYR A 42 11.05 6.63 38.20
CA TYR A 42 11.48 5.72 39.27
C TYR A 42 11.60 6.45 40.61
N GLU A 43 12.10 7.69 40.61
CA GLU A 43 12.18 8.54 41.78
C GLU A 43 10.78 8.86 42.31
N THR A 44 9.83 9.17 41.42
CA THR A 44 8.41 9.31 41.79
C THR A 44 7.84 8.03 42.38
N TYR A 45 8.08 6.88 41.72
CA TYR A 45 7.64 5.57 42.22
C TYR A 45 8.14 5.32 43.64
N ARG A 46 9.42 5.58 43.92
CA ARG A 46 10.00 5.42 45.26
C ARG A 46 9.44 6.42 46.27
N ALA A 47 9.22 7.66 45.86
CA ALA A 47 8.71 8.73 46.72
C ALA A 47 7.25 8.51 47.14
N SER A 48 6.47 7.75 46.36
CA SER A 48 5.09 7.40 46.70
C SER A 48 4.97 6.45 47.91
N PHE A 49 6.05 5.78 48.32
CA PHE A 49 6.09 4.99 49.55
C PHE A 49 6.62 5.86 50.71
N THR A 50 5.73 6.28 51.60
CA THR A 50 6.03 7.18 52.72
C THR A 50 6.79 6.49 53.85
N ASP A 51 6.49 5.21 54.11
CA ASP A 51 7.21 4.37 55.07
C ASP A 51 8.62 4.02 54.53
N PRO A 52 9.70 4.35 55.26
CA PRO A 52 11.08 4.06 54.85
C PRO A 52 11.36 2.57 54.62
N ASP A 53 10.80 1.67 55.40
CA ASP A 53 11.04 0.24 55.31
C ASP A 53 10.35 -0.34 54.07
N VAL A 54 9.10 0.09 53.81
CA VAL A 54 8.37 -0.26 52.57
C VAL A 54 9.10 0.30 51.35
N ARG A 55 9.55 1.56 51.40
CA ARG A 55 10.33 2.18 50.32
C ARG A 55 11.65 1.46 50.03
N GLN A 56 12.32 0.95 51.06
CA GLN A 56 13.52 0.15 50.90
C GLN A 56 13.21 -1.19 50.23
N GLN A 57 12.09 -1.83 50.57
CA GLN A 57 11.63 -3.04 49.90
C GLN A 57 11.34 -2.82 48.41
N HIS A 58 10.94 -1.63 47.99
CA HIS A 58 10.73 -1.28 46.57
C HIS A 58 11.99 -0.75 45.85
N SER A 59 13.15 -0.76 46.51
CA SER A 59 14.43 -0.42 45.89
C SER A 59 14.96 -1.59 45.06
N CYS A 60 14.61 -1.67 43.77
CA CYS A 60 14.94 -2.79 42.90
C CYS A 60 15.48 -2.34 41.54
N ALA A 61 16.69 -2.79 41.20
CA ALA A 61 17.32 -2.48 39.91
C ALA A 61 16.51 -2.98 38.70
N CYS A 62 15.93 -4.18 38.77
CA CYS A 62 15.10 -4.72 37.68
C CYS A 62 13.83 -3.88 37.46
N CYS A 63 13.15 -3.48 38.53
CA CYS A 63 11.97 -2.62 38.46
C CYS A 63 12.33 -1.20 37.99
N ARG A 64 13.48 -0.67 38.42
CA ARG A 64 14.02 0.60 37.94
C ARG A 64 14.18 0.59 36.42
N THR A 65 14.89 -0.39 35.88
CA THR A 65 15.08 -0.52 34.42
C THR A 65 13.76 -0.65 33.68
N PHE A 66 12.78 -1.38 34.24
CA PHE A 66 11.44 -1.46 33.65
C PHE A 66 10.75 -0.09 33.61
N ILE A 67 10.73 0.63 34.75
CA ILE A 67 10.06 1.93 34.86
C ILE A 67 10.73 2.97 33.95
N GLU A 68 12.07 3.00 33.90
CA GLU A 68 12.81 3.94 33.04
C GLU A 68 12.60 3.67 31.54
N ARG A 69 12.44 2.39 31.14
CA ARG A 69 12.27 2.04 29.71
C ARG A 69 10.82 2.06 29.23
N PHE A 70 9.88 1.63 30.07
CA PHE A 70 8.49 1.36 29.68
C PHE A 70 7.46 2.15 30.50
N GLY A 71 7.88 2.72 31.64
CA GLY A 71 6.99 3.50 32.51
C GLY A 71 6.46 4.76 31.86
N GLY A 72 7.18 5.33 30.90
CA GLY A 72 6.77 6.52 30.14
C GLY A 72 5.92 6.23 28.90
N LEU A 73 5.44 5.00 28.71
CA LEU A 73 4.63 4.67 27.54
C LEU A 73 3.19 5.20 27.68
N ALA A 74 2.63 5.69 26.58
CA ALA A 74 1.28 6.25 26.51
C ALA A 74 0.57 5.89 25.19
N THR A 75 -0.76 5.86 25.21
CA THR A 75 -1.62 5.98 24.02
C THR A 75 -2.17 7.39 23.93
N VAL A 76 -2.79 7.75 22.81
CA VAL A 76 -3.44 9.05 22.61
C VAL A 76 -4.92 8.84 22.31
N GLY A 77 -5.80 9.45 23.09
CA GLY A 77 -7.27 9.42 22.89
C GLY A 77 -7.73 10.21 21.66
N ASP A 78 -9.02 10.13 21.33
CA ASP A 78 -9.65 10.88 20.22
C ASP A 78 -9.66 12.39 20.46
N ASP A 79 -9.59 12.80 21.72
CA ASP A 79 -9.45 14.17 22.21
C ASP A 79 -7.99 14.65 22.27
N GLY A 80 -7.03 13.83 21.82
CA GLY A 80 -5.60 14.14 21.89
C GLY A 80 -4.99 14.01 23.28
N MET A 81 -5.74 13.53 24.28
CA MET A 81 -5.22 13.34 25.62
C MET A 81 -4.32 12.10 25.70
N PRO A 82 -3.09 12.22 26.22
CA PRO A 82 -2.23 11.08 26.43
C PRO A 82 -2.71 10.29 27.67
N VAL A 83 -2.80 8.98 27.52
CA VAL A 83 -3.22 8.06 28.57
C VAL A 83 -2.09 7.06 28.80
N SER A 84 -1.68 6.84 30.05
CA SER A 84 -0.60 5.89 30.33
C SER A 84 -0.92 4.49 29.78
N ALA A 85 0.03 3.90 29.08
CA ALA A 85 -0.09 2.56 28.53
C ALA A 85 -0.08 1.47 29.61
N ILE A 86 0.47 1.77 30.80
CA ILE A 86 0.71 0.75 31.84
C ILE A 86 0.21 1.14 33.24
N TRP A 87 0.06 2.42 33.54
CA TRP A 87 -0.40 2.88 34.85
C TRP A 87 -1.90 3.15 34.85
N ASP A 88 -2.66 2.29 35.51
CA ASP A 88 -4.12 2.38 35.65
C ASP A 88 -4.55 2.24 37.11
N PRO A 89 -5.00 3.34 37.73
CA PRO A 89 -5.38 3.31 39.14
C PRO A 89 -6.65 2.49 39.41
N ASP A 90 -7.51 2.28 38.42
CA ASP A 90 -8.76 1.54 38.58
C ASP A 90 -8.49 0.03 38.66
N ALA A 91 -7.55 -0.45 37.83
CA ALA A 91 -7.09 -1.83 37.80
C ALA A 91 -6.01 -2.18 38.86
N ALA A 92 -5.44 -1.17 39.53
CA ALA A 92 -4.36 -1.38 40.50
C ALA A 92 -4.87 -1.92 41.86
N PRO A 93 -4.11 -2.83 42.51
CA PRO A 93 -4.40 -3.24 43.89
C PRO A 93 -4.36 -2.05 44.85
N ALA A 94 -5.20 -2.09 45.89
CA ALA A 94 -5.38 -0.96 46.83
C ALA A 94 -4.07 -0.34 47.35
N PRO A 95 -3.03 -1.11 47.76
CA PRO A 95 -1.76 -0.54 48.24
C PRO A 95 -0.98 0.26 47.18
N TYR A 96 -1.20 -0.03 45.89
CA TYR A 96 -0.46 0.58 44.78
C TYR A 96 -1.27 1.66 44.03
N ARG A 97 -2.57 1.83 44.31
CA ARG A 97 -3.42 2.78 43.57
C ARG A 97 -2.84 4.20 43.55
N ALA A 98 -2.37 4.71 44.69
CA ALA A 98 -1.79 6.05 44.79
C ALA A 98 -0.47 6.20 44.00
N VAL A 99 0.36 5.15 44.00
CA VAL A 99 1.62 5.09 43.24
C VAL A 99 1.31 5.13 41.75
N VAL A 100 0.41 4.26 41.31
CA VAL A 100 0.00 4.11 39.91
C VAL A 100 -0.69 5.38 39.40
N ASP A 101 -1.56 5.99 40.18
CA ASP A 101 -2.20 7.27 39.85
C ASP A 101 -1.15 8.40 39.66
N THR A 102 -0.18 8.50 40.58
CA THR A 102 0.88 9.52 40.49
C THR A 102 1.75 9.34 39.25
N LEU A 103 2.12 8.10 38.91
CA LEU A 103 2.87 7.79 37.70
C LEU A 103 2.04 8.03 36.44
N GLY A 104 0.77 7.60 36.44
CA GLY A 104 -0.17 7.81 35.35
C GLY A 104 -0.33 9.29 35.02
N ARG A 105 -0.56 10.14 36.03
CA ARG A 105 -0.64 11.59 35.88
C ARG A 105 0.64 12.19 35.29
N ARG A 106 1.82 11.74 35.73
CA ARG A 106 3.10 12.24 35.20
C ARG A 106 3.29 11.88 33.72
N VAL A 107 2.85 10.69 33.30
CA VAL A 107 2.85 10.29 31.89
C VAL A 107 1.84 11.09 31.07
N SER A 108 0.63 11.30 31.61
CA SER A 108 -0.43 12.08 30.94
C SER A 108 -0.13 13.59 30.83
N GLN A 109 0.86 14.09 31.56
CA GLN A 109 1.33 15.48 31.46
C GLN A 109 2.57 15.62 30.57
N ALA A 110 3.18 14.52 30.15
CA ALA A 110 4.38 14.50 29.33
C ALA A 110 4.06 14.66 27.84
N ARG A 111 5.04 15.12 27.06
CA ARG A 111 4.91 15.26 25.60
C ARG A 111 5.19 13.93 24.92
N ILE A 112 4.49 13.66 23.82
CA ILE A 112 4.82 12.53 22.95
C ILE A 112 6.16 12.80 22.25
N ALA A 113 7.08 11.85 22.36
CA ALA A 113 8.41 11.93 21.74
C ALA A 113 8.49 11.16 20.41
N MET A 114 7.98 9.92 20.38
CA MET A 114 7.96 9.08 19.17
C MET A 114 7.10 7.83 19.36
N LEU A 115 6.78 7.17 18.24
CA LEU A 115 6.14 5.86 18.23
C LEU A 115 7.01 4.82 18.98
N PHE A 116 6.37 3.99 19.80
CA PHE A 116 7.01 2.84 20.43
C PHE A 116 6.74 1.59 19.60
N LEU A 117 7.83 0.97 19.12
CA LEU A 117 7.82 -0.34 18.49
C LEU A 117 8.90 -1.19 19.16
N SER A 118 8.60 -2.46 19.41
CA SER A 118 9.59 -3.41 19.91
C SER A 118 9.31 -4.81 19.39
N SER A 119 10.38 -5.54 19.10
CA SER A 119 10.34 -6.96 18.74
C SER A 119 10.63 -7.88 19.94
N GLU A 120 10.88 -7.30 21.13
CA GLU A 120 11.11 -8.07 22.35
C GLU A 120 9.82 -8.78 22.78
N THR A 121 9.89 -10.10 23.02
CA THR A 121 8.77 -10.91 23.52
C THR A 121 8.54 -10.77 25.03
N ARG A 122 9.35 -9.96 25.70
CA ARG A 122 9.20 -9.60 27.12
C ARG A 122 9.83 -8.24 27.38
N TYR A 123 9.07 -7.34 28.00
CA TYR A 123 9.58 -6.05 28.49
C TYR A 123 9.91 -6.15 29.96
N GLY A 124 11.18 -5.93 30.33
CA GLY A 124 11.67 -6.10 31.69
C GLY A 124 12.07 -7.53 32.02
N LYS A 125 12.29 -7.81 33.31
CA LYS A 125 12.76 -9.11 33.80
C LYS A 125 11.77 -9.66 34.81
N ALA A 126 10.89 -10.59 34.40
CA ALA A 126 9.77 -11.05 35.22
C ALA A 126 10.18 -11.62 36.60
N ALA A 127 11.35 -12.29 36.67
CA ALA A 127 11.87 -12.80 37.93
C ALA A 127 13.42 -12.80 37.98
N SER A 128 13.97 -12.72 39.19
CA SER A 128 15.40 -12.91 39.46
C SER A 128 15.58 -13.66 40.78
N GLY A 129 15.92 -14.95 40.71
CA GLY A 129 15.86 -15.83 41.88
C GLY A 129 14.39 -15.98 42.34
N PRO A 130 14.09 -15.87 43.65
CA PRO A 130 12.71 -15.95 44.15
C PRO A 130 11.90 -14.67 43.88
N TRP A 131 12.53 -13.58 43.44
CA TRP A 131 11.88 -12.27 43.35
C TRP A 131 11.10 -12.11 42.05
N GLN A 132 9.82 -11.75 42.16
CA GLN A 132 9.02 -11.23 41.06
C GLN A 132 9.32 -9.74 40.84
N HIS A 133 9.33 -9.29 39.58
CA HIS A 133 9.51 -7.89 39.21
C HIS A 133 8.50 -7.44 38.14
N LEU A 134 8.44 -6.13 37.89
CA LEU A 134 7.67 -5.55 36.81
C LEU A 134 8.13 -6.10 35.46
N ALA A 135 7.19 -6.66 34.71
CA ALA A 135 7.40 -7.12 33.35
C ALA A 135 6.08 -7.13 32.57
N ILE A 136 6.20 -7.07 31.24
CA ILE A 136 5.08 -7.27 30.31
C ILE A 136 5.47 -8.39 29.35
N GLU A 137 4.55 -9.31 29.10
CA GLU A 137 4.59 -10.29 28.03
C GLU A 137 3.60 -9.82 26.95
N PRO A 138 4.08 -9.06 25.95
CA PRO A 138 3.21 -8.45 24.96
C PRO A 138 2.56 -9.52 24.07
N ALA A 139 1.24 -9.45 23.92
CA ALA A 139 0.46 -10.35 23.07
C ALA A 139 0.82 -10.22 21.58
N ALA A 140 1.27 -9.03 21.18
CA ALA A 140 1.78 -8.77 19.84
C ALA A 140 3.10 -7.99 19.93
N VAL A 141 4.07 -8.39 19.11
CA VAL A 141 5.34 -7.70 18.93
C VAL A 141 5.43 -7.13 17.52
N PHE A 142 6.22 -6.08 17.35
CA PHE A 142 6.57 -5.59 16.03
C PHE A 142 7.34 -6.67 15.28
N LYS A 143 6.74 -7.20 14.21
CA LYS A 143 7.40 -8.06 13.25
C LYS A 143 8.10 -7.16 12.25
N SER A 144 9.43 -7.20 12.20
CA SER A 144 10.16 -6.52 11.12
C SER A 144 9.71 -7.14 9.81
N VAL A 145 9.04 -6.34 8.98
CA VAL A 145 8.67 -6.70 7.61
C VAL A 145 9.47 -5.79 6.70
N GLY A 146 10.17 -6.39 5.74
CA GLY A 146 10.98 -5.66 4.78
C GLY A 146 12.36 -5.26 5.31
N LEU A 147 12.72 -3.99 5.13
CA LEU A 147 14.10 -3.51 5.33
C LEU A 147 14.37 -2.93 6.72
N HIS A 148 13.34 -2.52 7.45
CA HIS A 148 13.49 -1.73 8.67
C HIS A 148 13.18 -2.52 9.93
N ASN A 149 14.01 -2.34 10.95
CA ASN A 149 13.73 -2.80 12.31
C ASN A 149 12.80 -1.82 13.05
N ALA A 150 12.35 -2.21 14.24
CA ALA A 150 11.43 -1.41 15.07
C ALA A 150 11.91 0.04 15.29
N TRP A 151 13.20 0.22 15.57
CA TRP A 151 13.80 1.54 15.80
C TRP A 151 13.80 2.40 14.53
N GLN A 152 14.26 1.84 13.41
CA GLN A 152 14.28 2.52 12.11
C GLN A 152 12.87 2.95 11.69
N THR A 153 11.87 2.08 11.87
CA THR A 153 10.47 2.41 11.59
C THR A 153 9.94 3.53 12.49
N ALA A 154 10.25 3.50 13.79
CA ALA A 154 9.84 4.56 14.71
C ALA A 154 10.52 5.91 14.39
N CYS A 155 11.80 5.90 14.00
CA CYS A 155 12.51 7.09 13.54
C CYS A 155 11.90 7.66 12.25
N ALA A 156 11.60 6.82 11.26
CA ALA A 156 10.94 7.24 10.03
C ALA A 156 9.57 7.87 10.31
N ARG A 157 8.80 7.32 11.25
CA ARG A 157 7.52 7.91 11.69
C ARG A 157 7.69 9.27 12.39
N ARG A 158 8.76 9.45 13.17
CA ARG A 158 9.09 10.75 13.77
C ARG A 158 9.46 11.78 12.71
N GLU A 159 10.19 11.39 11.67
CA GLU A 159 10.49 12.27 10.54
C GLU A 159 9.23 12.63 9.74
N ALA A 160 8.37 11.65 9.47
CA ALA A 160 7.06 11.85 8.86
C ALA A 160 6.19 12.83 9.66
N TYR A 161 6.20 12.76 10.99
CA TYR A 161 5.53 13.76 11.83
C TYR A 161 6.05 15.18 11.59
N ALA A 162 7.38 15.36 11.56
CA ALA A 162 7.99 16.66 11.27
C ALA A 162 7.65 17.15 9.85
N SER A 163 7.59 16.23 8.89
CA SER A 163 7.18 16.49 7.50
C SER A 163 5.74 17.00 7.42
N VAL A 164 4.82 16.34 8.12
CA VAL A 164 3.41 16.76 8.22
C VAL A 164 3.28 18.12 8.89
N LEU A 165 3.98 18.39 10.00
CA LEU A 165 3.95 19.72 10.63
C LEU A 165 4.47 20.85 9.73
N ARG A 166 5.44 20.57 8.86
CA ARG A 166 5.88 21.55 7.85
C ARG A 166 4.80 21.76 6.79
N ALA A 167 4.12 20.69 6.37
CA ALA A 167 3.01 20.77 5.43
C ALA A 167 1.83 21.58 5.98
N LEU A 168 1.42 21.35 7.23
CA LEU A 168 0.30 22.07 7.87
C LEU A 168 0.56 23.57 8.04
N ARG A 169 1.83 23.99 8.11
CA ARG A 169 2.21 25.41 8.12
C ARG A 169 2.11 26.09 6.76
N GLN A 170 2.23 25.33 5.68
CA GLN A 170 2.15 25.84 4.31
C GLN A 170 0.73 25.74 3.75
N TYR A 171 0.06 24.62 4.02
CA TYR A 171 -1.22 24.25 3.43
C TYR A 171 -2.33 24.39 4.45
N SER A 172 -3.11 25.46 4.36
CA SER A 172 -4.24 25.72 5.26
C SER A 172 -5.40 24.76 5.02
N ALA A 173 -6.33 24.67 5.99
CA ALA A 173 -7.52 23.84 5.86
C ALA A 173 -8.37 24.16 4.62
N PRO A 174 -8.64 25.45 4.26
CA PRO A 174 -9.34 25.78 3.02
C PRO A 174 -8.63 25.32 1.75
N VAL A 175 -7.29 25.38 1.70
CA VAL A 175 -6.49 24.91 0.57
C VAL A 175 -6.61 23.39 0.41
N CYS A 176 -6.49 22.65 1.51
CA CYS A 176 -6.64 21.19 1.50
C CYS A 176 -8.06 20.78 1.07
N ALA A 177 -9.08 21.49 1.55
CA ALA A 177 -10.48 21.25 1.16
C ALA A 177 -10.73 21.57 -0.32
N ALA A 178 -10.13 22.63 -0.86
CA ALA A 178 -10.20 22.96 -2.28
C ALA A 178 -9.54 21.87 -3.14
N ALA A 179 -8.36 21.38 -2.75
CA ALA A 179 -7.68 20.29 -3.43
C ALA A 179 -8.53 19.01 -3.45
N LEU A 180 -9.14 18.65 -2.32
CA LEU A 180 -10.05 17.51 -2.24
C LEU A 180 -11.28 17.67 -3.15
N ARG A 181 -11.85 18.89 -3.26
CA ARG A 181 -12.96 19.15 -4.20
C ARG A 181 -12.52 19.00 -5.66
N LEU A 182 -11.35 19.51 -6.04
CA LEU A 182 -10.81 19.36 -7.40
C LEU A 182 -10.60 17.88 -7.75
N LEU A 183 -10.03 17.10 -6.83
CA LEU A 183 -9.82 15.66 -7.02
C LEU A 183 -11.14 14.89 -7.20
N ASN A 184 -12.22 15.29 -6.53
CA ASN A 184 -13.54 14.68 -6.72
C ASN A 184 -14.30 15.24 -7.93
N GLY A 185 -13.81 16.33 -8.56
CA GLY A 185 -14.53 17.07 -9.60
C GLY A 185 -14.47 16.46 -11.00
N GLY A 186 -13.73 15.37 -11.21
CA GLY A 186 -13.66 14.64 -12.48
C GLY A 186 -12.84 15.31 -13.59
N THR A 187 -12.13 16.41 -13.30
CA THR A 187 -11.35 17.16 -14.30
C THR A 187 -9.88 16.77 -14.38
N LEU A 188 -9.39 16.04 -13.38
CA LEU A 188 -7.98 15.64 -13.28
C LEU A 188 -7.79 14.23 -13.82
N LEU A 189 -6.64 13.98 -14.46
CA LEU A 189 -6.23 12.65 -14.89
C LEU A 189 -5.81 11.81 -13.69
N THR A 190 -6.45 10.65 -13.42
CA THR A 190 -6.09 9.75 -12.30
C THR A 190 -6.06 10.45 -10.92
N PRO A 191 -7.15 11.10 -10.48
CA PRO A 191 -7.20 11.81 -9.20
C PRO A 191 -6.98 10.88 -7.98
N GLU A 192 -7.23 9.58 -8.14
CA GLU A 192 -7.06 8.55 -7.12
C GLU A 192 -5.63 8.53 -6.56
N ALA A 193 -4.63 8.96 -7.34
CA ALA A 193 -3.23 9.03 -6.96
C ALA A 193 -2.96 9.93 -5.74
N ALA A 194 -3.81 10.94 -5.48
CA ALA A 194 -3.68 11.85 -4.33
C ALA A 194 -4.94 11.92 -3.45
N LEU A 195 -6.06 11.31 -3.84
CA LEU A 195 -7.33 11.41 -3.12
C LEU A 195 -7.23 11.02 -1.64
N GLY A 196 -6.58 9.89 -1.35
CA GLY A 196 -6.39 9.42 0.04
C GLY A 196 -5.54 10.38 0.87
N GLN A 197 -4.52 11.00 0.26
CA GLN A 197 -3.68 11.98 0.92
C GLN A 197 -4.41 13.31 1.17
N ALA A 198 -5.27 13.74 0.24
CA ALA A 198 -6.09 14.93 0.40
C ALA A 198 -7.10 14.75 1.54
N ARG A 199 -7.76 13.59 1.62
CA ARG A 199 -8.66 13.23 2.72
C ARG A 199 -7.92 13.25 4.06
N PHE A 200 -6.75 12.60 4.13
CA PHE A 200 -5.91 12.62 5.33
C PHE A 200 -5.59 14.05 5.80
N LEU A 201 -5.23 14.96 4.90
CA LEU A 201 -4.94 16.35 5.28
C LEU A 201 -6.17 17.12 5.77
N VAL A 202 -7.32 16.92 5.13
CA VAL A 202 -8.59 17.54 5.55
C VAL A 202 -9.02 17.03 6.93
N GLU A 203 -9.00 15.71 7.14
CA GLU A 203 -9.32 15.09 8.41
C GLU A 203 -8.35 15.52 9.52
N LEU A 204 -7.05 15.66 9.19
CA LEU A 204 -6.04 16.10 10.15
C LEU A 204 -6.23 17.57 10.56
N HIS A 205 -6.57 18.46 9.63
CA HIS A 205 -6.93 19.85 9.98
C HIS A 205 -8.16 19.88 10.88
N ALA A 206 -9.24 19.18 10.51
CA ALA A 206 -10.46 19.12 11.32
C ALA A 206 -10.21 18.56 12.73
N ALA A 207 -9.43 17.49 12.87
CA ALA A 207 -9.08 16.91 14.15
C ALA A 207 -8.25 17.87 15.02
N ARG A 208 -7.32 18.62 14.42
CA ARG A 208 -6.51 19.61 15.14
C ARG A 208 -7.32 20.85 15.54
N ASP A 209 -8.27 21.29 14.71
CA ASP A 209 -9.12 22.44 14.99
C ASP A 209 -10.10 22.18 16.14
N ALA A 210 -10.44 20.90 16.39
CA ALA A 210 -11.30 20.49 17.50
C ALA A 210 -10.62 20.54 18.88
N VAL A 211 -9.29 20.69 18.93
CA VAL A 211 -8.49 20.69 20.17
C VAL A 211 -7.46 21.81 20.17
N SER A 212 -6.76 22.03 21.29
CA SER A 212 -5.78 23.13 21.39
C SER A 212 -4.47 22.70 22.04
N GLY A 213 -3.42 23.51 21.84
CA GLY A 213 -2.12 23.30 22.45
C GLY A 213 -1.53 21.92 22.19
N GLN A 214 -1.09 21.24 23.26
CA GLN A 214 -0.40 19.96 23.17
C GLN A 214 -1.24 18.83 22.56
N GLN A 215 -2.57 18.88 22.70
CA GLN A 215 -3.47 17.86 22.15
C GLN A 215 -3.40 17.80 20.62
N GLN A 216 -3.16 18.94 19.96
CA GLN A 216 -2.98 18.99 18.50
C GLN A 216 -1.74 18.20 18.05
N ASP A 217 -0.64 18.35 18.77
CA ASP A 217 0.60 17.62 18.50
C ASP A 217 0.39 16.11 18.70
N ASN A 218 -0.30 15.73 19.77
CA ASN A 218 -0.59 14.34 20.11
C ASN A 218 -1.48 13.68 19.04
N LEU A 219 -2.55 14.36 18.59
CA LEU A 219 -3.40 13.88 17.50
C LEU A 219 -2.60 13.73 16.20
N THR A 220 -1.70 14.68 15.91
CA THR A 220 -0.84 14.59 14.73
C THR A 220 0.06 13.35 14.80
N TYR A 221 0.68 13.07 15.96
CA TYR A 221 1.44 11.83 16.16
C TYR A 221 0.59 10.58 15.95
N ARG A 222 -0.62 10.57 16.50
CA ARG A 222 -1.57 9.45 16.38
C ARG A 222 -1.94 9.18 14.92
N MET A 223 -2.37 10.20 14.19
CA MET A 223 -2.78 10.07 12.79
C MET A 223 -1.58 9.71 11.88
N VAL A 224 -0.39 10.25 12.15
CA VAL A 224 0.84 9.89 11.41
C VAL A 224 1.26 8.45 11.69
N ALA A 225 1.05 7.92 12.89
CA ALA A 225 1.40 6.55 13.22
C ALA A 225 0.55 5.52 12.45
N THR A 226 -0.73 5.84 12.20
CA THR A 226 -1.69 4.92 11.55
C THR A 226 -1.82 5.14 10.05
N ALA A 227 -1.54 6.34 9.54
CA ALA A 227 -1.65 6.62 8.11
C ALA A 227 -0.61 5.84 7.27
N PRO A 228 -0.92 5.52 5.99
CA PRO A 228 0.09 5.09 5.04
C PRO A 228 1.25 6.08 4.99
N ILE A 229 2.49 5.59 5.08
CA ILE A 229 3.67 6.47 5.19
C ILE A 229 3.77 7.48 4.05
N GLY A 230 3.34 7.10 2.84
CA GLY A 230 3.32 7.98 1.67
C GLY A 230 2.43 9.22 1.84
N PHE A 231 1.41 9.17 2.70
CA PHE A 231 0.55 10.32 2.96
C PHE A 231 1.24 11.35 3.86
N CYS A 232 2.19 10.91 4.69
CA CYS A 232 2.89 11.74 5.67
C CYS A 232 4.07 12.55 5.08
N HIS A 233 4.19 12.60 3.74
CA HIS A 233 5.13 13.50 3.06
C HIS A 233 4.44 14.38 2.00
N PRO A 234 3.45 15.22 2.38
CA PRO A 234 2.63 15.99 1.43
C PRO A 234 3.45 16.83 0.46
N ARG A 235 4.45 17.53 0.98
CA ARG A 235 5.31 18.45 0.22
C ARG A 235 6.19 17.80 -0.85
N SER A 236 6.44 16.50 -0.74
CA SER A 236 7.26 15.74 -1.70
C SER A 236 6.44 14.73 -2.51
N SER A 237 5.12 14.80 -2.40
CA SER A 237 4.18 13.93 -3.10
C SER A 237 3.40 14.70 -4.14
N MET A 238 2.70 13.98 -5.01
CA MET A 238 1.97 14.56 -6.14
C MET A 238 0.92 15.60 -5.69
N ILE A 239 0.33 15.44 -4.49
CA ILE A 239 -0.63 16.41 -3.95
C ILE A 239 -0.06 17.83 -3.80
N ALA A 240 1.26 17.98 -3.57
CA ALA A 240 1.89 19.29 -3.45
C ALA A 240 1.65 20.14 -4.70
N THR A 241 1.60 19.52 -5.89
CA THR A 241 1.31 20.23 -7.14
C THR A 241 -0.04 20.95 -7.06
N LEU A 242 -1.10 20.26 -6.62
CA LEU A 242 -2.43 20.87 -6.49
C LEU A 242 -2.46 21.94 -5.41
N LEU A 243 -1.84 21.66 -4.25
CA LEU A 243 -1.86 22.57 -3.12
C LEU A 243 -1.10 23.87 -3.44
N ASP A 244 0.06 23.75 -4.10
CA ASP A 244 0.86 24.89 -4.53
C ASP A 244 0.16 25.69 -5.65
N ASP A 245 -0.51 25.02 -6.59
CA ASP A 245 -1.28 25.67 -7.66
C ASP A 245 -2.48 26.45 -7.11
N ILE A 246 -3.19 25.90 -6.11
CA ILE A 246 -4.28 26.59 -5.40
C ILE A 246 -3.75 27.82 -4.65
N ILE A 247 -2.60 27.69 -3.97
CA ILE A 247 -1.97 28.83 -3.28
C ILE A 247 -1.54 29.91 -4.27
N ALA A 248 -1.04 29.52 -5.44
CA ALA A 248 -0.64 30.43 -6.50
C ALA A 248 -1.84 31.08 -7.23
N GLY A 249 -3.08 30.69 -6.91
CA GLY A 249 -4.29 31.26 -7.53
C GLY A 249 -4.48 30.83 -8.99
N LYS A 250 -3.90 29.70 -9.41
CA LYS A 250 -4.07 29.19 -10.78
C LYS A 250 -5.51 28.81 -11.05
N SER A 251 -5.91 28.93 -12.30
CA SER A 251 -7.22 28.44 -12.75
C SER A 251 -7.29 26.91 -12.71
N SER A 252 -8.52 26.38 -12.74
CA SER A 252 -8.73 24.92 -12.78
C SER A 252 -8.11 24.28 -14.03
N ALA A 253 -8.14 24.97 -15.17
CA ALA A 253 -7.57 24.49 -16.42
C ALA A 253 -6.03 24.42 -16.37
N GLU A 254 -5.37 25.45 -15.84
CA GLU A 254 -3.91 25.45 -15.66
C GLU A 254 -3.46 24.38 -14.66
N THR A 255 -4.20 24.22 -13.58
CA THR A 255 -3.95 23.18 -12.57
C THR A 255 -4.09 21.78 -13.18
N ALA A 256 -5.15 21.53 -13.97
CA ALA A 256 -5.35 20.26 -14.64
C ALA A 256 -4.25 19.94 -15.66
N ALA A 257 -3.82 20.93 -16.44
CA ALA A 257 -2.73 20.77 -17.40
C ALA A 257 -1.39 20.48 -16.70
N GLY A 258 -1.05 21.22 -15.64
CA GLY A 258 0.16 21.00 -14.85
C GLY A 258 0.17 19.64 -14.13
N TRP A 259 -0.99 19.22 -13.64
CA TRP A 259 -1.19 17.88 -13.07
C TRP A 259 -0.96 16.78 -14.11
N ALA A 260 -1.62 16.88 -15.27
CA ALA A 260 -1.50 15.89 -16.35
C ALA A 260 -0.05 15.74 -16.83
N ALA A 261 0.69 16.85 -16.98
CA ALA A 261 2.10 16.82 -17.38
C ALA A 261 3.01 16.07 -16.39
N ARG A 262 2.69 16.07 -15.08
CA ARG A 262 3.45 15.35 -14.05
C ARG A 262 2.98 13.91 -13.86
N MET A 263 1.72 13.63 -14.19
CA MET A 263 1.11 12.29 -14.20
C MET A 263 1.36 11.54 -15.52
N ASP A 264 2.09 12.14 -16.45
CA ASP A 264 2.52 11.48 -17.68
C ASP A 264 3.16 10.12 -17.35
N VAL A 265 2.65 9.07 -18.00
CA VAL A 265 3.02 7.67 -17.71
C VAL A 265 4.51 7.37 -17.95
N LEU A 266 5.21 8.18 -18.76
CA LEU A 266 6.65 8.04 -19.00
C LEU A 266 7.50 8.76 -17.96
N GLN A 267 6.92 9.68 -17.18
CA GLN A 267 7.62 10.50 -16.19
C GLN A 267 7.26 10.14 -14.75
N TYR A 268 5.98 9.86 -14.48
CA TYR A 268 5.47 9.68 -13.13
C TYR A 268 6.08 8.45 -12.44
N GLN A 269 6.81 8.69 -11.34
CA GLN A 269 7.57 7.66 -10.62
C GLN A 269 8.60 6.90 -11.46
N ARG A 270 9.04 7.47 -12.58
CA ARG A 270 10.08 6.94 -13.46
C ARG A 270 11.32 7.84 -13.40
N PRO A 271 12.29 7.55 -12.52
CA PRO A 271 13.53 8.31 -12.46
C PRO A 271 14.24 8.33 -13.81
N GLN A 272 14.51 9.53 -14.32
CA GLN A 272 15.20 9.71 -15.60
C GLN A 272 16.72 9.69 -15.44
N ALA A 273 17.23 10.14 -14.29
CA ALA A 273 18.65 10.10 -13.98
C ALA A 273 19.11 8.68 -13.62
N ALA A 274 20.29 8.29 -14.11
CA ALA A 274 20.93 7.05 -13.74
C ALA A 274 21.20 6.99 -12.22
N PRO A 275 21.06 5.82 -11.57
CA PRO A 275 21.39 5.68 -10.15
C PRO A 275 22.88 5.91 -9.91
N THR A 276 23.21 6.51 -8.76
CA THR A 276 24.61 6.64 -8.32
C THR A 276 25.16 5.29 -7.88
N ALA A 277 26.48 5.12 -7.86
CA ALA A 277 27.12 3.89 -7.35
C ALA A 277 26.68 3.56 -5.91
N GLY A 278 26.49 4.58 -5.07
CA GLY A 278 25.96 4.41 -3.72
C GLY A 278 24.50 3.91 -3.70
N ALA A 279 23.65 4.42 -4.59
CA ALA A 279 22.26 3.97 -4.72
C ALA A 279 22.16 2.53 -5.24
N ILE A 280 23.04 2.13 -6.16
CA ILE A 280 23.14 0.74 -6.64
C ILE A 280 23.51 -0.19 -5.48
N LYS A 281 24.60 0.12 -4.75
CA LYS A 281 25.05 -0.69 -3.61
C LYS A 281 23.98 -0.82 -2.51
N ALA A 282 23.26 0.26 -2.22
CA ALA A 282 22.16 0.24 -1.25
C ALA A 282 21.00 -0.64 -1.73
N ALA A 283 20.63 -0.55 -3.01
CA ALA A 283 19.59 -1.38 -3.61
C ALA A 283 19.97 -2.86 -3.63
N GLU A 284 21.20 -3.20 -3.99
CA GLU A 284 21.69 -4.60 -3.98
C GLU A 284 21.60 -5.21 -2.58
N ALA A 285 22.09 -4.51 -1.55
CA ALA A 285 21.99 -4.97 -0.17
C ALA A 285 20.54 -5.14 0.30
N ALA A 286 19.66 -4.23 -0.12
CA ALA A 286 18.24 -4.32 0.17
C ALA A 286 17.55 -5.48 -0.56
N PHE A 287 17.85 -5.68 -1.84
CA PHE A 287 17.25 -6.76 -2.64
C PHE A 287 17.67 -8.14 -2.15
N GLU A 288 18.92 -8.28 -1.73
CA GLU A 288 19.43 -9.50 -1.10
C GLU A 288 18.71 -9.76 0.23
N LYS A 289 18.65 -8.75 1.11
CA LYS A 289 17.93 -8.86 2.39
C LYS A 289 16.45 -9.22 2.22
N LEU A 290 15.82 -8.72 1.16
CA LEU A 290 14.41 -9.01 0.85
C LEU A 290 14.20 -10.33 0.11
N GLY A 291 15.26 -10.94 -0.45
CA GLY A 291 15.17 -12.12 -1.31
C GLY A 291 14.42 -11.88 -2.62
N VAL A 292 14.50 -10.66 -3.18
CA VAL A 292 13.73 -10.27 -4.40
C VAL A 292 14.54 -10.32 -5.68
N VAL A 293 15.84 -10.61 -5.61
CA VAL A 293 16.72 -10.66 -6.80
C VAL A 293 16.18 -11.60 -7.88
N PRO A 294 15.72 -12.84 -7.59
CA PRO A 294 15.13 -13.71 -8.62
C PRO A 294 13.84 -13.15 -9.22
N ALA A 295 13.08 -12.36 -8.46
CA ALA A 295 11.81 -11.79 -8.91
C ALA A 295 11.99 -10.68 -9.94
N LEU A 296 13.19 -10.07 -10.02
CA LEU A 296 13.51 -9.03 -10.99
C LEU A 296 13.68 -9.60 -12.41
N ARG A 297 13.99 -10.89 -12.57
CA ARG A 297 14.08 -11.52 -13.89
C ARG A 297 12.70 -11.80 -14.44
N ARG A 298 12.42 -11.29 -15.63
CA ARG A 298 11.10 -11.31 -16.28
C ARG A 298 11.16 -12.06 -17.61
N ARG A 299 10.02 -12.62 -18.00
CA ARG A 299 9.82 -13.27 -19.30
C ARG A 299 8.49 -12.84 -19.90
N PHE A 300 8.32 -13.06 -21.21
CA PHE A 300 7.00 -12.99 -21.82
C PHE A 300 6.04 -13.96 -21.13
N ALA A 301 4.81 -13.50 -20.90
CA ALA A 301 3.74 -14.32 -20.37
C ALA A 301 3.16 -15.20 -21.49
N THR A 302 2.63 -16.35 -21.10
CA THR A 302 1.93 -17.30 -21.97
C THR A 302 0.49 -17.45 -21.50
N MET A 303 -0.35 -18.16 -22.24
CA MET A 303 -1.73 -18.44 -21.79
C MET A 303 -1.80 -19.18 -20.45
N ALA A 304 -0.77 -19.96 -20.09
CA ALA A 304 -0.71 -20.65 -18.80
C ALA A 304 -0.50 -19.68 -17.61
N ASP A 305 -0.02 -18.46 -17.85
CA ASP A 305 0.12 -17.43 -16.82
C ASP A 305 -1.20 -16.68 -16.56
N ILE A 306 -2.16 -16.75 -17.48
CA ILE A 306 -3.45 -16.04 -17.40
C ILE A 306 -4.36 -16.77 -16.40
N GLN A 307 -4.64 -16.12 -15.27
CA GLN A 307 -5.37 -16.76 -14.16
C GLN A 307 -6.87 -16.50 -14.18
N GLU A 308 -7.31 -15.46 -14.88
CA GLU A 308 -8.71 -15.06 -14.92
C GLU A 308 -9.07 -14.51 -16.30
N THR A 309 -10.19 -15.01 -16.82
CA THR A 309 -10.70 -14.66 -18.13
C THR A 309 -12.16 -14.26 -17.99
N VAL A 310 -12.55 -13.16 -18.63
CA VAL A 310 -13.96 -12.77 -18.80
C VAL A 310 -14.62 -13.69 -19.83
N TRP A 311 -13.88 -14.11 -20.85
CA TRP A 311 -14.35 -15.03 -21.89
C TRP A 311 -13.23 -15.89 -22.46
N LEU A 312 -13.60 -17.12 -22.83
CA LEU A 312 -12.81 -18.08 -23.59
C LEU A 312 -13.68 -18.67 -24.71
N PRO A 313 -13.10 -19.04 -25.87
CA PRO A 313 -13.81 -19.74 -26.93
C PRO A 313 -14.49 -21.01 -26.39
N ARG A 314 -15.70 -21.28 -26.88
CA ARG A 314 -16.44 -22.50 -26.55
C ARG A 314 -16.53 -23.38 -27.78
N ALA A 315 -16.54 -24.69 -27.57
CA ALA A 315 -16.81 -25.62 -28.66
C ALA A 315 -18.19 -25.30 -29.26
N PRO A 316 -18.35 -25.34 -30.60
CA PRO A 316 -19.65 -25.14 -31.23
C PRO A 316 -20.64 -26.18 -30.69
N ALA A 317 -21.89 -25.77 -30.43
CA ALA A 317 -22.93 -26.74 -30.11
C ALA A 317 -23.06 -27.75 -31.26
N ALA A 318 -23.09 -29.05 -30.93
CA ALA A 318 -23.00 -30.18 -31.87
C ALA A 318 -24.16 -30.31 -32.89
N SER A 319 -25.03 -29.29 -33.01
CA SER A 319 -26.24 -29.30 -33.84
C SER A 319 -26.36 -28.12 -34.81
N ALA A 320 -25.32 -27.30 -34.98
CA ALA A 320 -25.35 -26.23 -35.98
C ALA A 320 -25.05 -26.81 -37.39
N SER A 321 -26.09 -26.98 -38.20
CA SER A 321 -25.91 -27.13 -39.66
C SER A 321 -25.39 -25.80 -40.22
N PRO A 322 -24.42 -25.81 -41.15
CA PRO A 322 -23.96 -24.57 -41.77
C PRO A 322 -25.10 -24.03 -42.64
N ASN A 323 -25.79 -23.01 -42.14
CA ASN A 323 -26.78 -22.29 -42.94
C ASN A 323 -26.07 -21.21 -43.74
N ASP A 324 -26.47 -21.08 -45.01
CA ASP A 324 -25.96 -20.11 -45.97
C ASP A 324 -25.90 -18.70 -45.37
N ALA A 325 -24.80 -18.01 -45.67
CA ALA A 325 -24.55 -16.64 -45.26
C ALA A 325 -25.71 -15.73 -45.67
N LEU A 326 -26.48 -15.23 -44.69
CA LEU A 326 -27.33 -14.07 -44.92
C LEU A 326 -26.44 -12.87 -45.33
N PRO A 327 -26.95 -11.97 -46.20
CA PRO A 327 -26.21 -10.77 -46.60
C PRO A 327 -25.75 -9.98 -45.38
N PRO A 328 -24.60 -9.27 -45.44
CA PRO A 328 -24.07 -8.55 -44.31
C PRO A 328 -25.08 -7.48 -43.86
N ALA A 329 -25.69 -7.71 -42.70
CA ALA A 329 -26.43 -6.67 -42.00
C ALA A 329 -25.44 -5.61 -41.49
N ALA A 330 -25.89 -4.36 -41.39
CA ALA A 330 -25.09 -3.32 -40.77
C ALA A 330 -24.66 -3.74 -39.34
N PRO A 331 -23.44 -3.40 -38.89
CA PRO A 331 -22.97 -3.77 -37.55
C PRO A 331 -23.92 -3.26 -36.46
N ILE A 332 -24.17 -4.11 -35.46
CA ILE A 332 -24.96 -3.74 -34.28
C ILE A 332 -24.07 -2.87 -33.39
N VAL A 333 -24.37 -1.57 -33.31
CA VAL A 333 -23.62 -0.63 -32.46
C VAL A 333 -24.05 -0.78 -31.01
N MET A 334 -23.10 -0.96 -30.10
CA MET A 334 -23.33 -1.00 -28.66
C MET A 334 -22.06 -0.69 -27.87
N THR A 335 -22.22 -0.47 -26.57
CA THR A 335 -21.09 -0.17 -25.69
C THR A 335 -20.40 -1.45 -25.23
N LEU A 336 -19.14 -1.34 -24.79
CA LEU A 336 -18.37 -2.50 -24.33
C LEU A 336 -19.05 -3.19 -23.13
N GLU A 337 -19.61 -2.43 -22.20
CA GLU A 337 -20.35 -2.98 -21.06
C GLU A 337 -21.64 -3.71 -21.51
N ALA A 338 -22.40 -3.12 -22.43
CA ALA A 338 -23.57 -3.76 -23.02
C ALA A 338 -23.20 -5.07 -23.74
N PHE A 339 -22.11 -5.08 -24.50
CA PHE A 339 -21.57 -6.27 -25.17
C PHE A 339 -21.19 -7.37 -24.17
N ARG A 340 -20.44 -7.01 -23.13
CA ARG A 340 -20.02 -7.94 -22.06
C ARG A 340 -21.22 -8.57 -21.34
N ARG A 341 -22.28 -7.80 -21.12
CA ARG A 341 -23.47 -8.28 -20.40
C ARG A 341 -24.41 -9.10 -21.26
N THR A 342 -24.56 -8.75 -22.54
CA THR A 342 -25.65 -9.28 -23.38
C THR A 342 -25.19 -10.24 -24.48
N VAL A 343 -24.00 -10.06 -25.05
CA VAL A 343 -23.49 -10.86 -26.17
C VAL A 343 -22.47 -11.89 -25.70
N LEU A 344 -21.50 -11.44 -24.90
CA LEU A 344 -20.37 -12.26 -24.48
C LEU A 344 -20.73 -13.58 -23.75
N PRO A 345 -21.80 -13.65 -22.93
CA PRO A 345 -22.18 -14.91 -22.28
C PRO A 345 -22.57 -16.04 -23.24
N ALA A 346 -23.02 -15.71 -24.45
CA ALA A 346 -23.45 -16.66 -25.48
C ALA A 346 -22.44 -16.85 -26.62
N ALA A 347 -21.39 -16.02 -26.68
CA ALA A 347 -20.39 -16.05 -27.73
C ALA A 347 -19.58 -17.36 -27.73
N GLU A 348 -19.52 -18.04 -28.87
CA GLU A 348 -18.74 -19.26 -29.10
C GLU A 348 -17.36 -18.95 -29.68
N ARG A 349 -17.30 -18.03 -30.66
CA ARG A 349 -16.09 -17.54 -31.32
C ARG A 349 -16.19 -16.04 -31.55
N ILE A 350 -15.08 -15.32 -31.36
CA ILE A 350 -14.98 -13.89 -31.60
C ILE A 350 -13.78 -13.63 -32.51
N GLU A 351 -13.99 -12.80 -33.53
CA GLU A 351 -12.95 -12.30 -34.41
C GLU A 351 -13.00 -10.77 -34.39
N MET A 352 -11.86 -10.13 -34.21
CA MET A 352 -11.74 -8.68 -34.20
C MET A 352 -11.31 -8.20 -35.57
N ALA A 353 -12.02 -7.24 -36.15
CA ALA A 353 -11.58 -6.60 -37.39
C ALA A 353 -10.21 -5.91 -37.17
N ALA A 354 -9.36 -5.97 -38.19
CA ALA A 354 -8.07 -5.31 -38.16
C ALA A 354 -8.26 -3.79 -37.98
N PRO A 355 -7.77 -3.19 -36.89
CA PRO A 355 -7.97 -1.78 -36.63
C PRO A 355 -7.06 -0.96 -37.56
N ALA A 356 -7.51 0.24 -37.91
CA ALA A 356 -6.71 1.19 -38.67
C ALA A 356 -5.67 1.89 -37.78
N GLY A 357 -4.49 2.16 -38.34
CA GLY A 357 -3.46 2.96 -37.70
C GLY A 357 -2.83 2.31 -36.47
N LYS A 358 -2.26 3.16 -35.60
CA LYS A 358 -1.61 2.72 -34.36
C LYS A 358 -2.64 2.56 -33.25
N GLN A 359 -2.53 1.46 -32.53
CA GLN A 359 -3.47 1.06 -31.48
C GLN A 359 -2.74 0.68 -30.19
N PRO A 360 -3.43 0.67 -29.03
CA PRO A 360 -2.86 0.27 -27.74
C PRO A 360 -2.72 -1.25 -27.64
N PHE A 361 -1.93 -1.86 -28.52
CA PHE A 361 -1.54 -3.25 -28.36
C PHE A 361 -0.73 -3.43 -27.06
N VAL A 362 -1.03 -4.50 -26.36
CA VAL A 362 -0.52 -4.83 -25.03
C VAL A 362 0.15 -6.20 -25.08
N ALA A 363 1.31 -6.30 -24.45
CA ALA A 363 1.99 -7.56 -24.19
C ALA A 363 2.07 -7.79 -22.68
N PHE A 364 2.07 -9.06 -22.28
CA PHE A 364 2.08 -9.46 -20.89
C PHE A 364 3.42 -10.09 -20.51
N THR A 365 3.82 -9.92 -19.26
CA THR A 365 5.06 -10.48 -18.71
C THR A 365 4.79 -11.25 -17.44
N SER A 366 5.60 -12.25 -17.16
CA SER A 366 5.53 -13.06 -15.94
C SER A 366 6.91 -13.16 -15.28
N ALA A 367 6.95 -13.69 -14.06
CA ALA A 367 8.21 -13.95 -13.38
C ALA A 367 8.95 -15.08 -14.07
N MET A 368 10.26 -14.92 -14.28
CA MET A 368 11.10 -16.01 -14.80
C MET A 368 11.13 -17.19 -13.82
N HIS A 369 11.19 -16.89 -12.52
CA HIS A 369 11.25 -17.87 -11.44
C HIS A 369 9.90 -17.89 -10.71
N ALA A 370 9.17 -19.00 -10.84
CA ALA A 370 7.82 -19.15 -10.29
C ALA A 370 7.78 -19.13 -8.76
N ASP A 371 8.87 -19.51 -8.10
CA ASP A 371 9.06 -19.52 -6.64
C ASP A 371 9.55 -18.19 -6.08
N ALA A 372 9.92 -17.22 -6.94
CA ALA A 372 10.44 -15.94 -6.51
C ALA A 372 9.41 -15.11 -5.71
N ARG A 373 9.90 -14.32 -4.74
CA ARG A 373 9.03 -13.51 -3.88
C ARG A 373 8.18 -12.50 -4.66
N PRO A 374 6.93 -12.25 -4.27
CA PRO A 374 6.08 -11.22 -4.86
C PRO A 374 6.63 -9.79 -4.80
N ILE A 375 6.82 -9.16 -5.97
CA ILE A 375 7.30 -7.77 -6.09
C ILE A 375 6.25 -6.78 -6.60
N LEU A 376 5.17 -7.26 -7.23
CA LEU A 376 4.08 -6.43 -7.76
C LEU A 376 3.04 -6.13 -6.67
N GLN A 377 2.34 -5.00 -6.77
CA GLN A 377 1.36 -4.57 -5.77
C GLN A 377 0.21 -5.57 -5.57
N TRP A 378 -0.20 -6.25 -6.64
CA TRP A 378 -1.26 -7.27 -6.62
C TRP A 378 -0.74 -8.69 -6.34
N ASP A 379 0.58 -8.94 -6.38
CA ASP A 379 1.15 -10.27 -6.14
C ASP A 379 1.26 -10.58 -4.64
N ARG A 380 0.75 -11.75 -4.22
CA ARG A 380 0.69 -12.19 -2.81
C ARG A 380 1.24 -13.60 -2.66
N PRO A 381 2.00 -13.91 -1.58
CA PRO A 381 2.55 -15.25 -1.38
C PRO A 381 1.50 -16.36 -1.37
N GLU A 382 0.32 -16.06 -0.81
CA GLU A 382 -0.78 -17.02 -0.64
C GLU A 382 -1.53 -17.30 -1.95
N ARG A 383 -1.50 -16.34 -2.88
CA ARG A 383 -2.09 -16.46 -4.22
C ARG A 383 -1.24 -15.65 -5.19
N ARG A 384 -0.23 -16.32 -5.77
CA ARG A 384 0.72 -15.72 -6.69
C ARG A 384 0.02 -15.13 -7.90
N ASN A 385 0.38 -13.90 -8.27
CA ASN A 385 0.00 -13.26 -9.51
C ASN A 385 1.19 -12.41 -10.00
N PRO A 386 2.19 -13.04 -10.61
CA PRO A 386 3.38 -12.34 -11.09
C PRO A 386 3.16 -11.63 -12.42
N VAL A 387 1.94 -11.64 -12.99
CA VAL A 387 1.68 -11.10 -14.32
C VAL A 387 1.65 -9.58 -14.28
N ALA A 388 2.34 -8.97 -15.23
CA ALA A 388 2.31 -7.54 -15.51
C ALA A 388 2.12 -7.31 -17.02
N TRP A 389 2.07 -6.07 -17.44
CA TRP A 389 1.86 -5.69 -18.84
C TRP A 389 2.75 -4.52 -19.23
N TYR A 390 2.89 -4.30 -20.52
CA TYR A 390 3.38 -3.04 -21.08
C TYR A 390 2.68 -2.71 -22.39
N THR A 391 2.67 -1.44 -22.72
CA THR A 391 2.23 -0.89 -24.01
C THR A 391 3.24 0.16 -24.47
N TYR A 392 3.17 0.51 -25.75
CA TYR A 392 3.94 1.64 -26.29
C TYR A 392 3.07 2.89 -26.26
N SER A 393 3.58 3.97 -25.65
CA SER A 393 2.83 5.22 -25.46
C SER A 393 2.36 5.88 -26.77
N THR A 394 3.05 5.61 -27.87
CA THR A 394 2.69 6.10 -29.22
C THR A 394 1.77 5.14 -29.99
N GLY A 395 1.33 4.05 -29.35
CA GLY A 395 0.63 2.94 -29.97
C GLY A 395 1.55 2.08 -30.85
N SER A 396 0.98 1.00 -31.38
CA SER A 396 1.67 0.06 -32.28
C SER A 396 0.78 -0.27 -33.48
N LEU A 397 1.40 -0.55 -34.62
CA LEU A 397 0.72 -1.13 -35.78
C LEU A 397 0.48 -2.63 -35.54
N PRO A 398 -0.57 -3.23 -36.14
CA PRO A 398 -0.80 -4.67 -36.02
C PRO A 398 0.41 -5.53 -36.43
N ALA A 399 1.10 -5.15 -37.50
CA ALA A 399 2.28 -5.87 -37.99
C ALA A 399 3.44 -5.89 -36.97
N GLU A 400 3.57 -4.88 -36.10
CA GLU A 400 4.58 -4.85 -35.03
C GLU A 400 4.27 -5.87 -33.92
N PHE A 401 3.02 -6.37 -33.88
CA PHE A 401 2.55 -7.41 -32.96
C PHE A 401 2.33 -8.76 -33.66
N ASN A 402 2.98 -8.98 -34.82
CA ASN A 402 2.84 -10.19 -35.63
C ASN A 402 1.40 -10.43 -36.16
N LEU A 403 0.59 -9.38 -36.29
CA LEU A 403 -0.76 -9.49 -36.83
C LEU A 403 -0.82 -9.04 -38.29
N SER A 404 -1.57 -9.79 -39.09
CA SER A 404 -1.81 -9.51 -40.51
C SER A 404 -3.18 -10.04 -40.94
N GLY A 405 -3.71 -9.52 -42.05
CA GLY A 405 -5.06 -9.85 -42.52
C GLY A 405 -6.13 -8.87 -42.05
N SER A 406 -7.39 -9.18 -42.34
CA SER A 406 -8.54 -8.29 -42.08
C SER A 406 -9.27 -8.58 -40.77
N TYR A 407 -9.06 -9.77 -40.20
CA TYR A 407 -9.67 -10.21 -38.95
C TYR A 407 -8.66 -11.01 -38.13
N TYR A 408 -8.68 -10.82 -36.82
CA TYR A 408 -7.83 -11.51 -35.85
C TYR A 408 -8.70 -12.34 -34.92
N GLU A 409 -8.41 -13.63 -34.79
CA GLU A 409 -9.14 -14.51 -33.86
C GLU A 409 -8.84 -14.10 -32.41
N VAL A 410 -9.88 -13.89 -31.61
CA VAL A 410 -9.75 -13.59 -30.17
C VAL A 410 -9.66 -14.90 -29.40
N THR A 411 -8.55 -15.13 -28.70
CA THR A 411 -8.28 -16.37 -27.95
C THR A 411 -8.76 -16.30 -26.51
N ALA A 412 -8.85 -15.10 -25.95
CA ALA A 412 -9.47 -14.84 -24.65
C ALA A 412 -9.80 -13.35 -24.51
N ILE A 413 -10.73 -13.04 -23.61
CA ILE A 413 -10.93 -11.68 -23.12
C ILE A 413 -10.64 -11.71 -21.64
N ILE A 414 -9.78 -10.80 -21.17
CA ILE A 414 -9.30 -10.80 -19.80
C ILE A 414 -9.51 -9.45 -19.13
N LEU A 415 -9.74 -9.48 -17.82
CA LEU A 415 -9.48 -8.33 -16.97
C LEU A 415 -7.96 -8.11 -16.87
N PRO A 416 -7.51 -6.89 -16.57
CA PRO A 416 -6.10 -6.63 -16.35
C PRO A 416 -5.56 -7.40 -15.12
N PRO A 417 -4.24 -7.70 -15.06
CA PRO A 417 -3.67 -8.53 -14.00
C PRO A 417 -3.93 -8.02 -12.59
N TRP A 418 -4.01 -6.71 -12.39
CA TRP A 418 -4.27 -6.12 -11.07
C TRP A 418 -5.70 -6.30 -10.58
N ALA A 419 -6.66 -6.53 -11.49
CA ALA A 419 -8.07 -6.70 -11.14
C ALA A 419 -8.45 -8.16 -10.82
N TRP A 420 -7.58 -9.12 -11.14
CA TRP A 420 -7.85 -10.54 -10.89
C TRP A 420 -8.08 -10.85 -9.41
N ALA A 421 -8.94 -11.84 -9.16
CA ALA A 421 -9.45 -12.21 -7.85
C ALA A 421 -10.33 -11.12 -7.19
N GLY A 422 -11.04 -10.33 -8.00
CA GLY A 422 -11.92 -9.26 -7.52
C GLY A 422 -11.17 -8.12 -6.80
N ARG A 423 -9.90 -7.91 -7.16
CA ARG A 423 -9.06 -6.86 -6.58
C ARG A 423 -9.35 -5.53 -7.27
N THR A 424 -9.22 -4.44 -6.52
CA THR A 424 -9.39 -3.09 -7.06
C THR A 424 -8.10 -2.29 -6.85
N HIS A 425 -7.67 -1.61 -7.91
CA HIS A 425 -6.58 -0.66 -7.87
C HIS A 425 -7.05 0.61 -8.59
N PRO A 426 -7.79 1.50 -7.91
CA PRO A 426 -8.45 2.64 -8.54
C PRO A 426 -7.48 3.53 -9.35
N GLN A 427 -6.24 3.68 -8.89
CA GLN A 427 -5.21 4.45 -9.59
C GLN A 427 -4.74 3.84 -10.92
N LEU A 428 -5.11 2.59 -11.22
CA LEU A 428 -4.80 1.92 -12.49
C LEU A 428 -6.01 1.88 -13.43
N GLY A 429 -7.18 2.41 -13.02
CA GLY A 429 -8.37 2.48 -13.85
C GLY A 429 -8.98 1.12 -14.24
N GLU A 430 -10.01 1.19 -15.07
CA GLU A 430 -10.73 0.05 -15.63
C GLU A 430 -10.24 -0.26 -17.05
N HIS A 431 -9.93 -1.53 -17.28
CA HIS A 431 -9.39 -2.01 -18.55
C HIS A 431 -9.96 -3.37 -18.91
N LEU A 432 -9.89 -3.69 -20.20
CA LEU A 432 -10.22 -5.00 -20.75
C LEU A 432 -9.22 -5.30 -21.87
N ALA A 433 -8.70 -6.52 -21.96
CA ALA A 433 -7.80 -6.89 -23.04
C ALA A 433 -8.38 -8.04 -23.86
N PHE A 434 -8.36 -7.88 -25.19
CA PHE A 434 -8.66 -8.94 -26.15
C PHE A 434 -7.35 -9.58 -26.55
N LEU A 435 -7.11 -10.80 -26.08
CA LEU A 435 -5.95 -11.59 -26.46
C LEU A 435 -6.16 -12.15 -27.85
N LEU A 436 -5.17 -11.96 -28.73
CA LEU A 436 -5.31 -12.25 -30.15
C LEU A 436 -4.41 -13.41 -30.53
N LYS A 437 -4.92 -14.28 -31.40
CA LYS A 437 -4.15 -15.41 -31.92
C LYS A 437 -2.90 -14.93 -32.65
N ASP A 438 -1.80 -15.63 -32.40
CA ASP A 438 -0.46 -15.37 -32.95
C ASP A 438 0.13 -13.98 -32.62
N ALA A 439 -0.55 -13.17 -31.80
CA ALA A 439 -0.07 -11.85 -31.42
C ALA A 439 1.12 -11.94 -30.48
N ARG A 440 2.22 -11.30 -30.84
CA ARG A 440 3.43 -11.17 -30.03
C ARG A 440 4.20 -9.92 -30.43
N ASP A 441 4.75 -9.21 -29.45
CA ASP A 441 5.51 -7.99 -29.70
C ASP A 441 6.84 -8.28 -30.41
N LEU A 442 6.94 -7.97 -31.69
CA LEU A 442 8.15 -8.20 -32.49
C LEU A 442 9.28 -7.23 -32.18
N ARG A 443 9.00 -6.14 -31.45
CA ARG A 443 10.04 -5.21 -30.96
C ARG A 443 10.68 -5.67 -29.67
N GLY A 444 10.15 -6.73 -29.04
CA GLY A 444 10.74 -7.35 -27.86
C GLY A 444 10.89 -6.40 -26.67
N CYS A 445 9.95 -5.47 -26.47
CA CYS A 445 10.03 -4.42 -25.45
C CYS A 445 11.31 -3.56 -25.54
N GLU A 446 11.95 -3.44 -26.72
CA GLU A 446 13.19 -2.65 -26.89
C GLU A 446 14.30 -3.05 -25.90
N GLU A 447 14.48 -4.36 -25.70
CA GLU A 447 15.46 -4.94 -24.75
C GLU A 447 15.22 -4.60 -23.27
N HIS A 448 14.02 -4.11 -22.93
CA HIS A 448 13.61 -3.78 -21.56
C HIS A 448 12.90 -4.96 -20.86
N SER A 449 13.06 -5.11 -19.53
CA SER A 449 12.39 -6.18 -18.75
C SER A 449 10.92 -5.88 -18.41
N ALA A 450 10.40 -4.72 -18.85
CA ALA A 450 9.07 -4.20 -18.52
C ALA A 450 8.77 -4.13 -16.99
N LEU A 451 9.78 -3.89 -16.16
CA LEU A 451 9.57 -3.59 -14.74
C LEU A 451 9.33 -2.09 -14.54
N PHE A 452 8.10 -1.75 -14.18
CA PHE A 452 7.73 -0.38 -13.86
C PHE A 452 7.65 -0.20 -12.34
N PRO A 453 8.46 0.69 -11.73
CA PRO A 453 8.47 0.85 -10.29
C PRO A 453 7.13 1.28 -9.69
N VAL A 454 6.30 1.99 -10.47
CA VAL A 454 4.93 2.36 -10.08
C VAL A 454 4.06 1.14 -9.78
N ASN A 455 4.32 -0.01 -10.41
CA ASN A 455 3.57 -1.26 -10.21
C ASN A 455 4.12 -2.14 -9.08
N MET A 456 5.23 -1.74 -8.46
CA MET A 456 5.92 -2.53 -7.45
C MET A 456 5.49 -2.16 -6.02
N LYS A 457 5.76 -3.07 -5.08
CA LYS A 457 5.44 -2.89 -3.66
C LYS A 457 6.15 -1.68 -3.06
N SER A 458 5.53 -1.09 -2.05
CA SER A 458 6.00 0.14 -1.40
C SER A 458 7.42 0.02 -0.82
N GLU A 459 7.81 -1.16 -0.34
CA GLU A 459 9.15 -1.45 0.19
C GLU A 459 10.28 -1.34 -0.85
N LEU A 460 9.94 -1.29 -2.15
CA LEU A 460 10.91 -1.14 -3.24
C LEU A 460 10.96 0.30 -3.80
N ARG A 461 10.12 1.21 -3.27
CA ARG A 461 9.98 2.59 -3.79
C ARG A 461 11.21 3.46 -3.59
N GLU A 462 12.12 3.13 -2.70
CA GLU A 462 13.36 3.89 -2.54
C GLU A 462 14.41 3.54 -3.62
N PHE A 463 14.25 2.40 -4.31
CA PHE A 463 15.21 1.87 -5.29
C PHE A 463 14.75 2.00 -6.74
N ARG A 464 13.78 2.88 -7.04
CA ARG A 464 13.16 2.99 -8.38
C ARG A 464 14.17 3.27 -9.48
N SER A 465 15.19 4.09 -9.21
CA SER A 465 16.23 4.41 -10.20
C SER A 465 17.08 3.19 -10.55
N THR A 466 17.44 2.37 -9.55
CA THR A 466 18.15 1.10 -9.77
C THR A 466 17.25 0.08 -10.46
N ILE A 467 15.96 0.02 -10.15
CA ILE A 467 14.99 -0.87 -10.81
C ILE A 467 14.82 -0.48 -12.28
N GLU A 468 14.66 0.80 -12.61
CA GLU A 468 14.60 1.30 -13.99
C GLU A 468 15.90 0.99 -14.74
N ALA A 469 17.05 1.23 -14.12
CA ALA A 469 18.34 0.90 -14.72
C ALA A 469 18.50 -0.60 -14.98
N PHE A 470 18.10 -1.44 -14.01
CA PHE A 470 18.05 -2.89 -14.19
C PHE A 470 17.13 -3.27 -15.34
N SER A 471 15.93 -2.68 -15.39
CA SER A 471 14.96 -3.01 -16.43
C SER A 471 15.44 -2.64 -17.82
N LYS A 472 16.12 -1.50 -17.97
CA LYS A 472 16.74 -1.07 -19.24
C LYS A 472 17.92 -1.93 -19.67
N ALA A 473 18.62 -2.55 -18.73
CA ALA A 473 19.82 -3.34 -19.02
C ALA A 473 19.54 -4.84 -19.20
N ASN A 474 18.29 -5.29 -19.08
CA ASN A 474 17.95 -6.71 -19.09
C ASN A 474 16.68 -6.93 -19.91
N ALA A 475 16.79 -7.63 -21.03
CA ALA A 475 15.65 -7.96 -21.87
C ALA A 475 14.74 -9.04 -21.25
N LEU A 476 13.49 -9.06 -21.70
CA LEU A 476 12.57 -10.17 -21.42
C LEU A 476 13.09 -11.47 -22.02
N ALA A 477 13.08 -12.54 -21.21
CA ALA A 477 13.36 -13.89 -21.70
C ALA A 477 12.11 -14.54 -22.33
N GLY A 478 12.30 -15.68 -22.99
CA GLY A 478 11.19 -16.54 -23.43
C GLY A 478 10.37 -15.99 -24.59
N PHE A 479 11.00 -15.22 -25.50
CA PHE A 479 10.35 -14.81 -26.74
C PHE A 479 10.04 -16.06 -27.59
N GLY A 480 8.78 -16.20 -28.02
CA GLY A 480 8.29 -17.40 -28.70
C GLY A 480 6.88 -17.26 -29.26
N GLU A 481 6.42 -18.31 -29.95
CA GLU A 481 5.09 -18.37 -30.57
C GLU A 481 3.94 -18.48 -29.55
N ASP A 482 4.23 -18.92 -28.33
CA ASP A 482 3.28 -19.11 -27.22
C ASP A 482 3.09 -17.86 -26.36
N ASN A 483 3.76 -16.76 -26.71
CA ASN A 483 3.63 -15.49 -26.02
C ASN A 483 2.22 -14.92 -26.16
N VAL A 484 1.75 -14.24 -25.12
CA VAL A 484 0.42 -13.63 -25.09
C VAL A 484 0.50 -12.12 -25.27
N ALA A 485 -0.17 -11.64 -26.31
CA ALA A 485 -0.41 -10.23 -26.56
C ALA A 485 -1.82 -10.01 -27.12
N GLY A 486 -2.22 -8.75 -27.22
CA GLY A 486 -3.57 -8.40 -27.63
C GLY A 486 -3.81 -6.92 -27.72
N LEU A 487 -5.08 -6.51 -27.80
CA LEU A 487 -5.50 -5.13 -27.80
C LEU A 487 -6.07 -4.75 -26.42
N ALA A 488 -5.59 -3.65 -25.82
CA ALA A 488 -6.14 -3.13 -24.58
C ALA A 488 -7.20 -2.05 -24.85
N LEU A 489 -8.36 -2.18 -24.22
CA LEU A 489 -9.41 -1.18 -24.14
C LEU A 489 -9.39 -0.59 -22.73
N THR A 490 -9.47 0.74 -22.65
CA THR A 490 -9.37 1.48 -21.38
C THR A 490 -10.53 2.44 -21.27
N GLU A 491 -11.15 2.51 -20.09
CA GLU A 491 -12.21 3.48 -19.83
C GLU A 491 -11.71 4.92 -20.02
N GLY A 492 -12.55 5.80 -20.57
CA GLY A 492 -12.19 7.19 -20.86
C GLY A 492 -11.35 7.40 -22.12
N HIS A 493 -10.92 6.33 -22.80
CA HIS A 493 -10.31 6.39 -24.12
C HIS A 493 -11.33 5.99 -25.21
N PRO A 494 -11.15 6.47 -26.46
CA PRO A 494 -11.97 6.02 -27.59
C PRO A 494 -11.95 4.49 -27.71
N CYS A 495 -13.13 3.88 -27.80
CA CYS A 495 -13.30 2.47 -28.11
C CYS A 495 -13.89 2.41 -29.52
N ASP A 496 -13.11 1.93 -30.48
CA ASP A 496 -13.56 1.76 -31.86
C ASP A 496 -13.10 0.38 -32.34
N VAL A 497 -13.91 -0.63 -32.05
CA VAL A 497 -13.61 -2.02 -32.35
C VAL A 497 -14.81 -2.70 -32.99
N CYS A 498 -14.63 -3.19 -34.21
CA CYS A 498 -15.60 -4.06 -34.87
C CYS A 498 -15.29 -5.54 -34.57
N LEU A 499 -16.29 -6.27 -34.13
CA LEU A 499 -16.21 -7.68 -33.75
C LEU A 499 -17.20 -8.50 -34.59
N ARG A 500 -16.73 -9.61 -35.14
CA ARG A 500 -17.58 -10.69 -35.63
C ARG A 500 -17.72 -11.74 -34.54
N VAL A 501 -18.94 -11.97 -34.08
CA VAL A 501 -19.24 -12.93 -33.03
C VAL A 501 -20.09 -14.05 -33.59
N THR A 502 -19.63 -15.28 -33.40
CA THR A 502 -20.43 -16.47 -33.68
C THR A 502 -21.11 -16.93 -32.39
N SER A 503 -22.44 -17.04 -32.42
CA SER A 503 -23.24 -17.60 -31.33
C SER A 503 -24.27 -18.56 -31.91
N ASN A 504 -24.41 -19.75 -31.33
CA ASN A 504 -25.29 -20.81 -31.84
C ASN A 504 -25.06 -21.09 -33.35
N GLY A 505 -23.81 -21.04 -33.81
CA GLY A 505 -23.44 -21.23 -35.22
C GLY A 505 -23.80 -20.07 -36.17
N GLN A 506 -24.35 -18.96 -35.70
CA GLN A 506 -24.62 -17.77 -36.52
C GLN A 506 -23.62 -16.65 -36.22
N ALA A 507 -23.06 -16.06 -37.28
CA ALA A 507 -22.17 -14.91 -37.18
C ALA A 507 -22.95 -13.60 -37.25
N SER A 508 -22.62 -12.65 -36.37
CA SER A 508 -23.14 -11.27 -36.38
C SER A 508 -22.00 -10.29 -36.15
N GLU A 509 -22.08 -9.11 -36.76
CA GLU A 509 -21.08 -8.05 -36.60
C GLU A 509 -21.56 -7.00 -35.59
N TYR A 510 -20.65 -6.60 -34.70
CA TYR A 510 -20.88 -5.65 -33.61
C TYR A 510 -19.85 -4.54 -33.68
N GLN A 511 -20.28 -3.30 -33.51
CA GLN A 511 -19.39 -2.15 -33.40
C GLN A 511 -19.41 -1.65 -31.96
N LEU A 512 -18.26 -1.71 -31.30
CA LEU A 512 -18.06 -1.13 -29.98
C LEU A 512 -17.60 0.32 -30.13
N ASP A 513 -18.39 1.27 -29.63
CA ASP A 513 -18.19 2.72 -29.85
C ASP A 513 -17.73 3.48 -28.60
N ARG A 514 -17.95 2.93 -27.41
CA ARG A 514 -17.50 3.46 -26.12
C ARG A 514 -17.55 2.40 -25.01
N TRP A 515 -17.08 2.78 -23.83
CA TRP A 515 -17.00 1.90 -22.66
C TRP A 515 -18.38 1.52 -22.10
N ASP A 516 -19.21 2.51 -21.72
CA ASP A 516 -20.56 2.33 -21.14
C ASP A 516 -21.68 2.97 -21.98
#